data_AF-A0A2K2VPW1-F1
#
_entry.id   AF-A0A2K2VPW1-F1
#
_cell.length_a   1.000
_cell.length_b   1.000
_cell.length_c   1.000
_cell.angle_alpha   90.00
_cell.angle_beta   90.00
_cell.angle_gamma   90.00
#
_symmetry.space_group_name_H-M   'P 1'
#
loop_
_entity.id
_entity.type
_entity.pdbx_description
1 polymer ?
#
loop_
_entity_poly.entity_id
_entity_poly.type
_entity_poly.pdbx_seq_one_letter_code
_entity_poly.pdbx_strand_id
1 'polypeptide(L)'
;MQFLKKSKDLYIILRNHLTKFSEDRVVAVFEDLDNRYTLNDSLKRHNVKENIFLKYKDKYKNSTNLKASILENFFKSVEGHTTKNHSFKIVNKYIKNRKIHSFALCKEWLNEDRIKIEMFGTYIDVNHPNYLLRLKVGTNNLHVGLVKYTKENDFYNIVKMSDDEAKSIANLYGKNLPSNQKLLPRKWGDSWCSVDCGAIDDLTIKSTFLLLNDFTKADFYKEIFSILVQNLQKEITMDNFINKHIFTPGPVKMADEILVIGAMQTPYFRNEQFSQILLECEKNLLKIVNAQDNSRVLFLTASGTAGMEAAVQNLLNKEDKTIVINGGTFGQRFVEICTLHDINHIDFKVKDDNLSDTKNLQKHKNATSLLINAHETSIGLLYDLKSVGDFCKKNNILNIVDAISMFVTDKLDMCYHNIDALIVSSHKGLALPPGLSMVILSPKAIKKVNPKHQLYFDFNSYLSDGQRGQTPFTPAVTIILQLQARLQQIIDTGIDAQIQNAKSIASYFRESIKELPLKTFSDFMPNALTTLTPTDDKSASTIVKDLDEKYNVVVAPNGGELKDKIFRVSHMGAMTKEYTDILIDALFN
;
A
#
# COMPACT_ATOMS: atom_id res chain seq x y z
N MET A 1 0.98 18.25 -2.37
CA MET A 1 1.42 19.64 -2.63
C MET A 1 1.45 20.03 -4.11
N GLN A 2 1.97 19.21 -5.03
CA GLN A 2 1.92 19.51 -6.48
C GLN A 2 0.49 19.68 -7.05
N PHE A 3 -0.47 18.89 -6.56
CA PHE A 3 -1.89 18.99 -6.93
C PHE A 3 -2.51 20.36 -6.62
N LEU A 4 -2.31 20.87 -5.40
CA LEU A 4 -2.79 22.19 -4.97
C LEU A 4 -2.14 23.34 -5.76
N LYS A 5 -0.87 23.18 -6.16
CA LYS A 5 -0.15 24.17 -6.98
C LYS A 5 -0.78 24.28 -8.38
N LYS A 6 -1.08 23.16 -9.03
CA LYS A 6 -1.73 23.11 -10.36
C LYS A 6 -3.19 23.60 -10.36
N SER A 7 -3.90 23.43 -9.24
CA SER A 7 -5.27 23.99 -9.08
C SER A 7 -5.29 25.53 -9.08
N LYS A 8 -4.21 26.18 -8.60
CA LYS A 8 -4.05 27.64 -8.67
C LYS A 8 -3.89 28.10 -10.11
N ASP A 9 -3.19 27.33 -10.95
CA ASP A 9 -2.99 27.66 -12.37
C ASP A 9 -4.31 27.58 -13.16
N LEU A 10 -5.18 26.60 -12.86
CA LEU A 10 -6.53 26.55 -13.44
C LEU A 10 -7.38 27.75 -13.03
N TYR A 11 -7.35 28.11 -11.75
CA TYR A 11 -8.05 29.30 -11.26
C TYR A 11 -7.61 30.56 -12.02
N ILE A 12 -6.30 30.72 -12.26
CA ILE A 12 -5.76 31.86 -13.02
C ILE A 12 -6.18 31.79 -14.49
N ILE A 13 -6.17 30.61 -15.12
CA ILE A 13 -6.58 30.41 -16.52
C ILE A 13 -8.09 30.69 -16.70
N LEU A 14 -8.94 30.12 -15.84
CA LEU A 14 -10.39 30.35 -15.85
C LEU A 14 -10.68 31.83 -15.56
N ARG A 15 -10.08 32.40 -14.51
CA ARG A 15 -10.21 33.82 -14.20
C ARG A 15 -9.78 34.70 -15.38
N ASN A 16 -8.65 34.42 -16.03
CA ASN A 16 -8.17 35.22 -17.17
C ASN A 16 -9.07 35.08 -18.42
N HIS A 17 -9.69 33.91 -18.63
CA HIS A 17 -10.70 33.71 -19.67
C HIS A 17 -11.99 34.46 -19.35
N LEU A 18 -12.37 34.56 -18.06
CA LEU A 18 -13.59 35.19 -17.57
C LEU A 18 -13.47 36.70 -17.31
N THR A 19 -12.28 37.22 -17.02
CA THR A 19 -12.04 38.66 -16.89
C THR A 19 -11.96 39.38 -18.24
N LYS A 20 -11.99 38.64 -19.35
CA LYS A 20 -12.16 39.20 -20.70
C LYS A 20 -13.62 39.57 -21.01
N PHE A 21 -14.56 39.38 -20.08
CA PHE A 21 -16.00 39.54 -20.31
C PHE A 21 -16.42 41.01 -20.45
N SER A 22 -16.32 41.49 -21.68
CA SER A 22 -17.31 42.41 -22.25
C SER A 22 -18.65 41.71 -22.55
N GLU A 23 -18.70 40.38 -22.48
CA GLU A 23 -19.83 39.53 -22.85
C GLU A 23 -20.99 39.56 -21.83
N ASP A 24 -20.74 39.67 -20.52
CA ASP A 24 -21.82 39.61 -19.50
C ASP A 24 -22.86 40.73 -19.70
N ARG A 25 -22.38 41.95 -19.98
CA ARG A 25 -23.25 43.09 -20.27
C ARG A 25 -23.90 42.95 -21.65
N VAL A 26 -23.27 42.25 -22.57
CA VAL A 26 -23.83 41.97 -23.91
C VAL A 26 -24.93 40.91 -23.82
N VAL A 27 -24.82 39.91 -22.94
CA VAL A 27 -25.91 38.98 -22.61
C VAL A 27 -27.14 39.75 -22.14
N ALA A 28 -26.96 40.69 -21.21
CA ALA A 28 -28.05 41.54 -20.71
C ALA A 28 -28.67 42.42 -21.80
N VAL A 29 -27.87 42.91 -22.76
CA VAL A 29 -28.40 43.62 -23.95
C VAL A 29 -29.18 42.67 -24.86
N PHE A 30 -28.72 41.44 -25.10
CA PHE A 30 -29.50 40.45 -25.88
C PHE A 30 -30.81 40.07 -25.20
N GLU A 31 -30.83 39.92 -23.88
CA GLU A 31 -32.07 39.61 -23.15
C GLU A 31 -33.06 40.76 -23.16
N ASP A 32 -32.58 41.99 -23.00
CA ASP A 32 -33.43 43.17 -23.16
C ASP A 32 -34.05 43.18 -24.58
N LEU A 33 -33.28 42.86 -25.62
CA LEU A 33 -33.79 42.76 -27.00
C LEU A 33 -34.78 41.60 -27.17
N ASP A 34 -34.49 40.44 -26.59
CA ASP A 34 -35.40 39.28 -26.61
C ASP A 34 -36.73 39.62 -25.89
N ASN A 35 -36.67 40.49 -24.87
CA ASN A 35 -37.81 41.08 -24.15
C ASN A 35 -38.38 42.36 -24.80
N ARG A 36 -38.01 42.64 -26.06
CA ARG A 36 -38.50 43.74 -26.91
C ARG A 36 -38.19 45.16 -26.41
N TYR A 37 -37.18 45.35 -25.58
CA TYR A 37 -36.62 46.67 -25.33
C TYR A 37 -35.85 47.19 -26.56
N THR A 38 -35.67 48.50 -26.67
CA THR A 38 -34.89 49.08 -27.78
C THR A 38 -33.40 48.85 -27.57
N LEU A 39 -32.64 48.69 -28.65
CA LEU A 39 -31.18 48.51 -28.59
C LEU A 39 -30.49 49.67 -27.87
N ASN A 40 -30.88 50.92 -28.16
CA ASN A 40 -30.25 52.10 -27.57
C ASN A 40 -30.47 52.17 -26.05
N ASP A 41 -31.69 51.87 -25.58
CA ASP A 41 -31.98 51.86 -24.15
C ASP A 41 -31.20 50.75 -23.44
N SER A 42 -31.11 49.58 -24.07
CA SER A 42 -30.43 48.40 -23.53
C SER A 42 -28.92 48.64 -23.43
N LEU A 43 -28.30 49.16 -24.50
CA LEU A 43 -26.87 49.51 -24.52
C LEU A 43 -26.52 50.54 -23.45
N LYS A 44 -27.37 51.55 -23.26
CA LYS A 44 -27.18 52.59 -22.25
C LYS A 44 -27.38 52.04 -20.83
N ARG A 45 -28.43 51.23 -20.62
CA ARG A 45 -28.76 50.59 -19.34
C ARG A 45 -27.63 49.72 -18.81
N HIS A 46 -27.01 48.94 -19.70
CA HIS A 46 -25.95 48.01 -19.34
C HIS A 46 -24.54 48.58 -19.56
N ASN A 47 -24.42 49.83 -20.01
CA ASN A 47 -23.15 50.49 -20.29
C ASN A 47 -22.26 49.66 -21.24
N VAL A 48 -22.82 49.34 -22.41
CA VAL A 48 -22.19 48.60 -23.50
C VAL A 48 -22.06 49.52 -24.71
N LYS A 49 -20.86 49.64 -25.25
CA LYS A 49 -20.65 50.38 -26.50
C LYS A 49 -21.24 49.58 -27.66
N GLU A 50 -21.95 50.25 -28.56
CA GLU A 50 -22.63 49.60 -29.69
C GLU A 50 -21.69 48.74 -30.54
N ASN A 51 -20.47 49.22 -30.82
CA ASN A 51 -19.48 48.47 -31.58
C ASN A 51 -19.03 47.15 -30.90
N ILE A 52 -19.07 47.10 -29.57
CA ILE A 52 -18.80 45.87 -28.81
C ILE A 52 -19.99 44.92 -28.98
N PHE A 53 -21.22 45.41 -28.83
CA PHE A 53 -22.43 44.58 -28.98
C PHE A 53 -22.57 44.00 -30.39
N LEU A 54 -22.35 44.80 -31.44
CA LEU A 54 -22.47 44.36 -32.84
C LEU A 54 -21.54 43.18 -33.16
N LYS A 55 -20.31 43.19 -32.63
CA LYS A 55 -19.37 42.07 -32.76
C LYS A 55 -19.93 40.74 -32.23
N TYR A 56 -20.75 40.80 -31.17
CA TYR A 56 -21.40 39.63 -30.60
C TYR A 56 -22.73 39.32 -31.28
N LYS A 57 -23.48 40.33 -31.74
CA LYS A 57 -24.71 40.18 -32.54
C LYS A 57 -24.50 39.37 -33.81
N ASP A 58 -23.39 39.61 -34.50
CA ASP A 58 -23.06 38.88 -35.72
C ASP A 58 -22.71 37.41 -35.42
N LYS A 59 -22.15 37.15 -34.24
CA LYS A 59 -21.73 35.82 -33.81
C LYS A 59 -22.84 35.02 -33.11
N TYR A 60 -23.72 35.71 -32.39
CA TYR A 60 -24.73 35.14 -31.52
C TYR A 60 -26.05 35.86 -31.79
N LYS A 61 -27.09 35.12 -32.18
CA LYS A 61 -28.35 35.72 -32.65
C LYS A 61 -29.22 36.26 -31.52
N ASN A 62 -29.12 35.67 -30.33
CA ASN A 62 -29.93 35.95 -29.15
C ASN A 62 -29.16 35.59 -27.87
N SER A 63 -29.76 35.88 -26.72
CA SER A 63 -29.16 35.61 -25.40
C SER A 63 -28.89 34.11 -25.19
N THR A 64 -29.79 33.25 -25.65
CA THR A 64 -29.71 31.79 -25.51
C THR A 64 -28.44 31.23 -26.14
N ASN A 65 -28.15 31.62 -27.38
CA ASN A 65 -26.98 31.14 -28.12
C ASN A 65 -25.66 31.60 -27.46
N LEU A 66 -25.64 32.81 -26.93
CA LEU A 66 -24.48 33.33 -26.21
C LEU A 66 -24.26 32.57 -24.88
N LYS A 67 -25.32 32.34 -24.10
CA LYS A 67 -25.25 31.55 -22.84
C LYS A 67 -24.76 30.11 -23.08
N ALA A 68 -25.26 29.46 -24.13
CA ALA A 68 -24.82 28.11 -24.52
C ALA A 68 -23.32 28.06 -24.84
N SER A 69 -22.82 29.02 -25.62
CA SER A 69 -21.38 29.14 -25.97
C SER A 69 -20.51 29.35 -24.72
N ILE A 70 -20.95 30.17 -23.78
CA ILE A 70 -20.23 30.41 -22.51
C ILE A 70 -20.09 29.11 -21.71
N LEU A 71 -21.19 28.37 -21.54
CA LEU A 71 -21.19 27.09 -20.82
C LEU A 71 -20.34 26.01 -21.52
N GLU A 72 -20.40 25.91 -22.84
CA GLU A 72 -19.58 24.98 -23.62
C GLU A 72 -18.07 25.27 -23.44
N ASN A 73 -17.68 26.54 -23.50
CA ASN A 73 -16.29 26.95 -23.28
C ASN A 73 -15.81 26.70 -21.85
N PHE A 74 -16.70 26.83 -20.85
CA PHE A 74 -16.41 26.43 -19.48
C PHE A 74 -16.12 24.93 -19.39
N PHE A 75 -16.97 24.08 -19.95
CA PHE A 75 -16.76 22.63 -19.93
C PHE A 75 -15.48 22.22 -20.67
N LYS A 76 -15.22 22.76 -21.87
CA LYS A 76 -13.97 22.51 -22.61
C LYS A 76 -12.72 22.90 -21.80
N SER A 77 -12.82 23.96 -21.00
CA SER A 77 -11.74 24.41 -20.13
C SER A 77 -11.50 23.45 -18.96
N VAL A 78 -12.57 22.96 -18.32
CA VAL A 78 -12.49 21.93 -17.26
C VAL A 78 -11.96 20.62 -17.84
N GLU A 79 -12.47 20.18 -18.98
CA GLU A 79 -12.05 18.98 -19.72
C GLU A 79 -10.57 19.04 -20.11
N GLY A 80 -10.15 20.15 -20.71
CA GLY A 80 -8.77 20.37 -21.15
C GLY A 80 -7.78 20.42 -19.97
N HIS A 81 -8.18 20.98 -18.83
CA HIS A 81 -7.31 20.97 -17.64
C HIS A 81 -7.22 19.58 -17.01
N THR A 82 -8.35 18.87 -16.92
CA THR A 82 -8.43 17.54 -16.30
C THR A 82 -7.61 16.51 -17.08
N THR A 83 -7.73 16.51 -18.41
CA THR A 83 -7.03 15.57 -19.30
C THR A 83 -5.53 15.85 -19.42
N LYS A 84 -5.11 17.12 -19.41
CA LYS A 84 -3.67 17.49 -19.51
C LYS A 84 -2.86 17.21 -18.24
N ASN A 85 -3.48 17.22 -17.07
CA ASN A 85 -2.75 17.21 -15.80
C ASN A 85 -2.82 15.91 -15.00
N HIS A 86 -3.78 15.02 -15.30
CA HIS A 86 -4.10 13.88 -14.42
C HIS A 86 -4.28 12.53 -15.11
N SER A 87 -3.94 12.37 -16.40
CA SER A 87 -4.09 11.10 -17.13
C SER A 87 -5.53 10.56 -17.20
N PHE A 88 -6.51 11.36 -16.78
CA PHE A 88 -7.92 10.99 -16.77
C PHE A 88 -8.52 11.08 -18.17
N LYS A 89 -9.55 10.27 -18.41
CA LYS A 89 -10.20 10.19 -19.73
C LYS A 89 -11.62 10.70 -19.67
N ILE A 90 -12.01 11.52 -20.64
CA ILE A 90 -13.41 11.89 -20.85
C ILE A 90 -14.06 10.76 -21.63
N VAL A 91 -15.10 10.14 -21.05
CA VAL A 91 -15.65 8.89 -21.57
C VAL A 91 -17.04 9.04 -22.18
N ASN A 92 -17.52 10.27 -22.39
CA ASN A 92 -18.86 10.54 -22.94
C ASN A 92 -19.16 9.76 -24.23
N LYS A 93 -18.19 9.66 -25.16
CA LYS A 93 -18.34 8.92 -26.43
C LYS A 93 -18.41 7.41 -26.28
N TYR A 94 -18.02 6.90 -25.12
CA TYR A 94 -17.94 5.47 -24.81
C TYR A 94 -19.07 5.02 -23.87
N ILE A 95 -20.05 5.88 -23.56
CA ILE A 95 -21.21 5.48 -22.74
C ILE A 95 -22.29 4.89 -23.64
N LYS A 96 -22.65 3.63 -23.40
CA LYS A 96 -23.72 2.93 -24.13
C LYS A 96 -25.09 3.49 -23.74
N ASN A 97 -26.00 3.56 -24.73
CA ASN A 97 -27.43 3.82 -24.53
C ASN A 97 -27.83 5.19 -23.96
N ARG A 98 -26.98 6.22 -24.07
CA ARG A 98 -27.40 7.61 -23.77
C ARG A 98 -27.00 8.59 -24.85
N LYS A 99 -27.93 9.50 -25.19
CA LYS A 99 -27.66 10.67 -26.04
C LYS A 99 -26.93 11.75 -25.23
N ILE A 100 -25.69 11.45 -24.84
CA ILE A 100 -24.84 12.41 -24.11
C ILE A 100 -24.16 13.31 -25.14
N HIS A 101 -24.53 14.59 -25.13
CA HIS A 101 -23.92 15.61 -25.98
C HIS A 101 -23.03 16.52 -25.13
N SER A 102 -21.77 16.72 -25.54
CA SER A 102 -20.82 17.67 -24.93
C SER A 102 -21.05 19.12 -25.39
N PHE A 103 -22.18 19.42 -26.03
CA PHE A 103 -22.55 20.73 -26.57
C PHE A 103 -23.80 21.24 -25.87
N ALA A 104 -23.79 22.46 -25.32
CA ALA A 104 -24.97 23.08 -24.74
C ALA A 104 -25.99 23.44 -25.84
N LEU A 105 -27.14 22.79 -25.85
CA LEU A 105 -28.32 23.10 -26.66
C LEU A 105 -29.58 23.08 -25.77
N CYS A 106 -29.89 24.20 -25.15
CA CYS A 106 -31.16 24.37 -24.42
C CYS A 106 -32.30 24.60 -25.40
N LYS A 107 -33.35 23.76 -25.36
CA LYS A 107 -34.59 23.94 -26.12
C LYS A 107 -35.82 24.30 -25.26
N GLU A 108 -35.73 24.29 -23.92
CA GLU A 108 -36.79 24.69 -22.97
C GLU A 108 -36.57 26.09 -22.34
N TRP A 109 -36.16 27.07 -23.15
CA TRP A 109 -36.70 28.44 -23.00
C TRP A 109 -37.82 28.72 -24.02
N LEU A 110 -38.12 27.75 -24.88
CA LEU A 110 -39.32 27.72 -25.69
C LEU A 110 -40.36 26.88 -24.95
N ASN A 111 -41.48 27.52 -24.62
CA ASN A 111 -42.75 26.85 -24.42
C ASN A 111 -43.04 26.05 -25.69
N GLU A 112 -43.01 24.71 -25.63
CA GLU A 112 -43.90 23.81 -26.38
C GLU A 112 -43.57 22.33 -26.09
N ASP A 113 -44.57 21.64 -25.54
CA ASP A 113 -44.80 20.20 -25.41
C ASP A 113 -43.63 19.19 -25.47
N ARG A 114 -43.27 18.72 -24.26
CA ARG A 114 -42.84 17.36 -23.88
C ARG A 114 -41.88 16.62 -24.83
N ILE A 115 -40.59 16.94 -24.77
CA ILE A 115 -39.51 15.94 -24.85
C ILE A 115 -38.43 16.33 -23.84
N LYS A 116 -38.24 15.53 -22.77
CA LYS A 116 -37.09 15.67 -21.86
C LYS A 116 -35.80 15.41 -22.62
N ILE A 117 -35.16 16.48 -23.11
CA ILE A 117 -33.80 16.45 -23.60
C ILE A 117 -32.89 16.53 -22.37
N GLU A 118 -32.10 15.49 -22.11
CA GLU A 118 -31.20 15.46 -20.95
C GLU A 118 -30.23 16.65 -20.97
N MET A 119 -30.25 17.43 -19.90
CA MET A 119 -29.32 18.51 -19.67
C MET A 119 -27.88 17.99 -19.47
N PHE A 120 -26.96 18.72 -20.09
CA PHE A 120 -25.53 18.49 -20.28
C PHE A 120 -24.77 17.91 -19.10
N GLY A 121 -23.79 17.05 -19.40
CA GLY A 121 -22.82 16.61 -18.41
C GLY A 121 -21.64 15.86 -19.01
N THR A 122 -20.53 15.84 -18.28
CA THR A 122 -19.32 15.13 -18.64
C THR A 122 -19.02 14.05 -17.60
N TYR A 123 -18.62 12.89 -18.11
CA TYR A 123 -18.16 11.73 -17.37
C TYR A 123 -16.66 11.60 -17.52
N ILE A 124 -16.00 11.51 -16.38
CA ILE A 124 -14.55 11.52 -16.28
C ILE A 124 -14.16 10.21 -15.60
N ASP A 125 -13.41 9.39 -16.33
CA ASP A 125 -12.76 8.21 -15.79
C ASP A 125 -11.50 8.67 -15.03
N VAL A 126 -11.57 8.54 -13.72
CA VAL A 126 -10.50 8.86 -12.77
C VAL A 126 -9.72 7.62 -12.32
N ASN A 127 -9.83 6.52 -13.08
CA ASN A 127 -9.28 5.20 -12.82
C ASN A 127 -9.87 4.51 -11.57
N HIS A 128 -11.11 4.86 -11.18
CA HIS A 128 -11.79 4.19 -10.07
C HIS A 128 -12.56 2.96 -10.60
N PRO A 129 -12.46 1.79 -9.94
CA PRO A 129 -13.04 0.55 -10.45
C PRO A 129 -14.56 0.61 -10.61
N ASN A 130 -15.23 1.36 -9.71
CA ASN A 130 -16.70 1.33 -9.61
C ASN A 130 -17.41 2.63 -9.99
N TYR A 131 -16.69 3.76 -10.03
CA TYR A 131 -17.32 5.08 -10.14
C TYR A 131 -16.67 5.96 -11.20
N LEU A 132 -17.50 6.68 -11.96
CA LEU A 132 -17.03 7.82 -12.74
C LEU A 132 -17.36 9.10 -11.99
N LEU A 133 -16.49 10.09 -12.16
CA LEU A 133 -16.80 11.44 -11.73
C LEU A 133 -17.71 12.08 -12.79
N ARG A 134 -18.80 12.69 -12.34
CA ARG A 134 -19.79 13.33 -13.19
C ARG A 134 -19.92 14.80 -12.87
N LEU A 135 -19.90 15.62 -13.92
CA LEU A 135 -20.27 17.02 -13.90
C LEU A 135 -21.61 17.16 -14.65
N LYS A 136 -22.60 17.84 -14.08
CA LYS A 136 -23.91 18.02 -14.73
C LYS A 136 -24.46 19.42 -14.48
N VAL A 137 -25.02 20.05 -15.52
CA VAL A 137 -25.87 21.24 -15.39
C VAL A 137 -27.32 20.78 -15.25
N GLY A 138 -27.96 21.09 -14.13
CA GLY A 138 -29.41 21.02 -13.96
C GLY A 138 -30.09 22.32 -14.37
N THR A 139 -31.42 22.41 -14.25
CA THR A 139 -32.23 23.55 -14.76
C THR A 139 -31.65 24.90 -14.37
N ASN A 140 -31.31 25.06 -13.08
CA ASN A 140 -30.72 26.28 -12.54
C ASN A 140 -29.43 26.02 -11.74
N ASN A 141 -28.90 24.80 -11.63
CA ASN A 141 -27.78 24.50 -10.70
C ASN A 141 -26.68 23.67 -11.36
N LEU A 142 -25.43 23.81 -10.90
CA LEU A 142 -24.36 22.87 -11.26
C LEU A 142 -24.22 21.78 -10.19
N HIS A 143 -24.02 20.55 -10.66
CA HIS A 143 -23.81 19.40 -9.79
C HIS A 143 -22.50 18.67 -10.13
N VAL A 144 -21.78 18.25 -9.09
CA VAL A 144 -20.60 17.37 -9.18
C VAL A 144 -20.84 16.16 -8.32
N GLY A 145 -20.54 14.99 -8.85
CA GLY A 145 -20.93 13.77 -8.16
C GLY A 145 -20.35 12.50 -8.74
N LEU A 146 -20.77 11.38 -8.18
CA LEU A 146 -20.32 10.06 -8.54
C LEU A 146 -21.47 9.29 -9.17
N VAL A 147 -21.18 8.66 -10.31
CA VAL A 147 -22.07 7.68 -10.93
C VAL A 147 -21.43 6.30 -10.87
N LYS A 148 -22.24 5.28 -10.64
CA LYS A 148 -21.81 3.89 -10.71
C LYS A 148 -21.79 3.45 -12.16
N TYR A 149 -20.81 2.64 -12.52
CA TYR A 149 -20.75 2.06 -13.85
C TYR A 149 -20.31 0.59 -13.81
N THR A 150 -20.59 -0.12 -14.88
CA THR A 150 -19.90 -1.35 -15.27
C THR A 150 -19.20 -1.12 -16.60
N LYS A 151 -18.12 -1.86 -16.84
CA LYS A 151 -17.34 -1.76 -18.08
C LYS A 151 -17.41 -3.07 -18.84
N GLU A 152 -17.74 -2.98 -20.12
CA GLU A 152 -17.73 -4.10 -21.07
C GLU A 152 -16.98 -3.67 -22.31
N ASN A 153 -15.82 -4.28 -22.56
CA ASN A 153 -14.85 -3.83 -23.56
C ASN A 153 -14.47 -2.35 -23.32
N ASP A 154 -14.55 -1.51 -24.35
CA ASP A 154 -14.27 -0.08 -24.26
C ASP A 154 -15.47 0.78 -23.82
N PHE A 155 -16.62 0.17 -23.53
CA PHE A 155 -17.84 0.90 -23.25
C PHE A 155 -18.24 0.89 -21.77
N TYR A 156 -18.77 2.02 -21.32
CA TYR A 156 -19.23 2.27 -19.96
C TYR A 156 -20.76 2.19 -19.93
N ASN A 157 -21.29 1.35 -19.03
CA ASN A 157 -22.72 1.22 -18.77
C ASN A 157 -23.01 1.88 -17.41
N ILE A 158 -23.77 2.97 -17.37
CA ILE A 158 -24.12 3.64 -16.11
C ILE A 158 -25.19 2.83 -15.38
N VAL A 159 -24.93 2.49 -14.13
CA VAL A 159 -25.80 1.63 -13.30
C VAL A 159 -26.45 2.46 -12.20
N LYS A 160 -27.72 2.17 -11.93
CA LYS A 160 -28.47 2.78 -10.82
C LYS A 160 -27.93 2.29 -9.47
N MET A 161 -27.57 3.23 -8.60
CA MET A 161 -27.24 2.91 -7.20
C MET A 161 -28.51 2.60 -6.40
N SER A 162 -28.42 1.68 -5.44
CA SER A 162 -29.46 1.53 -4.42
C SER A 162 -29.48 2.73 -3.46
N ASP A 163 -30.58 2.95 -2.74
CA ASP A 163 -30.68 4.07 -1.77
C ASP A 163 -29.63 3.94 -0.65
N ASP A 164 -29.32 2.72 -0.21
CA ASP A 164 -28.32 2.47 0.85
C ASP A 164 -26.90 2.61 0.33
N GLU A 165 -26.63 2.12 -0.88
CA GLU A 165 -25.36 2.32 -1.57
C GLU A 165 -25.07 3.81 -1.78
N ALA A 166 -26.07 4.58 -2.25
CA ALA A 166 -25.93 6.02 -2.46
C ALA A 166 -25.62 6.77 -1.15
N LYS A 167 -26.27 6.41 -0.04
CA LYS A 167 -25.96 6.97 1.30
C LYS A 167 -24.55 6.61 1.77
N SER A 168 -24.13 5.36 1.56
CA SER A 168 -22.79 4.89 1.92
C SER A 168 -21.70 5.66 1.16
N ILE A 169 -21.85 5.78 -0.15
CA ILE A 169 -20.97 6.54 -1.05
C ILE A 169 -20.94 8.02 -0.66
N ALA A 170 -22.09 8.62 -0.40
CA ALA A 170 -22.21 9.99 0.07
C ALA A 170 -21.40 10.24 1.35
N ASN A 171 -21.51 9.33 2.32
CA ASN A 171 -20.77 9.39 3.57
C ASN A 171 -19.28 9.10 3.42
N LEU A 172 -18.89 8.23 2.49
CA LEU A 172 -17.51 7.84 2.29
C LEU A 172 -16.71 8.93 1.56
N TYR A 173 -17.18 9.34 0.38
CA TYR A 173 -16.47 10.28 -0.48
C TYR A 173 -16.80 11.74 -0.18
N GLY A 174 -17.90 12.01 0.53
CA GLY A 174 -18.23 13.34 1.02
C GLY A 174 -17.39 13.80 2.23
N LYS A 175 -16.54 12.92 2.79
CA LYS A 175 -15.64 13.28 3.89
C LYS A 175 -14.69 14.38 3.47
N ASN A 176 -14.53 15.37 4.34
CA ASN A 176 -13.68 16.55 4.14
C ASN A 176 -14.19 17.54 3.09
N LEU A 177 -15.41 17.37 2.56
CA LEU A 177 -16.08 18.48 1.90
C LEU A 177 -16.29 19.63 2.90
N PRO A 178 -16.29 20.89 2.44
CA PRO A 178 -16.61 22.05 3.26
C PRO A 178 -17.93 21.88 4.01
N SER A 179 -18.06 22.48 5.20
CA SER A 179 -19.22 22.28 6.09
C SER A 179 -20.57 22.71 5.46
N ASN A 180 -20.55 23.63 4.51
CA ASN A 180 -21.70 24.08 3.72
C ASN A 180 -21.98 23.22 2.48
N GLN A 181 -21.18 22.19 2.21
CA GLN A 181 -21.28 21.31 1.04
C GLN A 181 -21.54 19.87 1.48
N LYS A 182 -22.53 19.21 0.87
CA LYS A 182 -22.87 17.81 1.17
C LYS A 182 -23.05 17.02 -0.12
N LEU A 183 -22.38 15.86 -0.19
CA LEU A 183 -22.62 14.87 -1.24
C LEU A 183 -23.93 14.16 -0.90
N LEU A 184 -24.96 14.31 -1.74
CA LEU A 184 -26.30 13.81 -1.45
C LEU A 184 -26.79 12.86 -2.55
N PRO A 185 -27.49 11.77 -2.19
CA PRO A 185 -28.19 10.93 -3.16
C PRO A 185 -29.22 11.73 -3.95
N ARG A 186 -29.19 11.62 -5.29
CA ARG A 186 -30.20 12.23 -6.17
C ARG A 186 -31.03 11.16 -6.85
N LYS A 187 -32.35 11.24 -6.63
CA LYS A 187 -33.34 10.30 -7.20
C LYS A 187 -33.79 10.64 -8.62
N TRP A 188 -33.39 11.80 -9.15
CA TRP A 188 -33.71 12.26 -10.50
C TRP A 188 -32.54 11.99 -11.46
N GLY A 189 -32.87 11.74 -12.73
CA GLY A 189 -31.89 11.39 -13.76
C GLY A 189 -31.21 10.05 -13.48
N ASP A 190 -29.88 10.06 -13.48
CA ASP A 190 -29.02 8.88 -13.62
C ASP A 190 -28.74 8.15 -12.30
N SER A 191 -29.48 8.49 -11.23
CA SER A 191 -29.35 7.88 -9.91
C SER A 191 -27.90 7.91 -9.38
N TRP A 192 -27.48 9.10 -8.98
CA TRP A 192 -26.10 9.46 -8.69
C TRP A 192 -26.01 10.22 -7.37
N CYS A 193 -24.82 10.25 -6.75
CA CYS A 193 -24.59 11.07 -5.55
C CYS A 193 -23.92 12.36 -5.97
N SER A 194 -24.53 13.52 -5.66
CA SER A 194 -23.97 14.80 -6.08
C SER A 194 -24.02 15.87 -5.00
N VAL A 195 -23.01 16.72 -5.03
CA VAL A 195 -22.96 18.00 -4.36
C VAL A 195 -23.69 19.02 -5.23
N ASP A 196 -24.52 19.86 -4.61
CA ASP A 196 -25.06 21.05 -5.27
C ASP A 196 -24.03 22.17 -5.15
N CYS A 197 -23.48 22.60 -6.28
CA CYS A 197 -22.40 23.56 -6.32
C CYS A 197 -22.91 25.01 -6.43
N GLY A 198 -24.23 25.20 -6.31
CA GLY A 198 -24.89 26.51 -6.32
C GLY A 198 -25.75 26.73 -7.56
N ALA A 199 -26.60 27.75 -7.45
CA ALA A 199 -27.43 28.22 -8.54
C ALA A 199 -26.60 28.96 -9.60
N ILE A 200 -26.84 28.60 -10.86
CA ILE A 200 -26.62 29.37 -12.06
C ILE A 200 -27.86 30.25 -12.23
N ASP A 201 -28.08 31.16 -11.29
CA ASP A 201 -29.16 32.14 -11.44
C ASP A 201 -28.79 33.16 -12.51
N ASP A 202 -29.84 33.68 -13.13
CA ASP A 202 -29.82 34.50 -14.33
C ASP A 202 -28.63 35.46 -14.41
N LEU A 203 -27.87 35.37 -15.50
CA LEU A 203 -26.61 36.12 -15.74
C LEU A 203 -26.81 37.66 -15.79
N THR A 204 -27.99 38.17 -15.45
CA THR A 204 -28.47 39.52 -15.80
C THR A 204 -29.04 40.35 -14.65
N ILE A 205 -29.12 39.86 -13.41
CA ILE A 205 -29.53 40.69 -12.25
C ILE A 205 -28.31 41.19 -11.46
N LYS A 206 -28.17 42.52 -11.38
CA LYS A 206 -27.04 43.28 -10.81
C LYS A 206 -26.74 43.01 -9.32
N SER A 207 -27.64 42.34 -8.59
CA SER A 207 -27.55 42.02 -7.16
C SER A 207 -27.32 40.53 -6.86
N THR A 208 -27.35 39.69 -7.89
CA THR A 208 -27.04 38.25 -7.83
C THR A 208 -25.92 37.94 -8.82
N PHE A 209 -24.83 38.70 -8.73
CA PHE A 209 -23.54 38.26 -9.24
C PHE A 209 -23.10 37.05 -8.42
N LEU A 210 -23.60 35.87 -8.79
CA LEU A 210 -22.74 34.69 -8.86
C LEU A 210 -22.20 34.70 -10.28
N LEU A 211 -21.21 35.57 -10.51
CA LEU A 211 -20.44 35.57 -11.74
C LEU A 211 -19.86 34.15 -11.91
N LEU A 212 -19.55 33.75 -13.14
CA LEU A 212 -18.58 32.68 -13.33
C LEU A 212 -17.26 32.98 -12.55
N ASN A 213 -16.98 34.25 -12.21
CA ASN A 213 -15.95 34.67 -11.25
C ASN A 213 -16.22 34.25 -9.79
N ASP A 214 -17.45 34.10 -9.32
CA ASP A 214 -17.73 33.54 -7.99
C ASP A 214 -17.55 32.03 -7.96
N PHE A 215 -17.70 31.37 -9.11
CA PHE A 215 -17.20 30.01 -9.37
C PHE A 215 -15.66 29.91 -9.32
N THR A 216 -14.96 31.02 -9.52
CA THR A 216 -13.50 31.09 -9.34
C THR A 216 -13.10 31.54 -7.93
N LYS A 217 -13.90 32.39 -7.25
CA LYS A 217 -13.60 32.88 -5.89
C LYS A 217 -13.97 31.89 -4.79
N ALA A 218 -14.98 31.05 -4.99
CA ALA A 218 -15.28 29.92 -4.14
C ALA A 218 -14.75 28.66 -4.83
N ASP A 219 -13.68 28.08 -4.30
CA ASP A 219 -13.65 26.73 -3.72
C ASP A 219 -14.21 25.51 -4.49
N PHE A 220 -14.92 25.64 -5.60
CA PHE A 220 -15.55 24.56 -6.35
C PHE A 220 -14.54 23.49 -6.81
N TYR A 221 -13.52 23.90 -7.58
CA TYR A 221 -12.54 22.94 -8.10
C TYR A 221 -11.54 22.51 -7.01
N LYS A 222 -11.23 23.41 -6.07
CA LYS A 222 -10.23 23.20 -5.01
C LYS A 222 -10.75 22.34 -3.85
N GLU A 223 -12.02 22.52 -3.49
CA GLU A 223 -12.63 21.93 -2.29
C GLU A 223 -13.66 20.84 -2.61
N ILE A 224 -14.31 20.83 -3.78
CA ILE A 224 -15.30 19.79 -4.10
C ILE A 224 -14.71 18.79 -5.09
N PHE A 225 -14.38 19.23 -6.30
CA PHE A 225 -13.88 18.33 -7.35
C PHE A 225 -12.56 17.66 -6.95
N SER A 226 -11.59 18.46 -6.50
CA SER A 226 -10.31 18.01 -5.96
C SER A 226 -10.44 17.02 -4.81
N ILE A 227 -11.32 17.30 -3.84
CA ILE A 227 -11.49 16.44 -2.66
C ILE A 227 -12.15 15.13 -3.06
N LEU A 228 -13.16 15.16 -3.93
CA LEU A 228 -13.78 13.94 -4.48
C LEU A 228 -12.77 13.09 -5.25
N VAL A 229 -11.96 13.70 -6.13
CA VAL A 229 -10.88 13.00 -6.85
C VAL A 229 -9.85 12.42 -5.88
N GLN A 230 -9.41 13.18 -4.88
CA GLN A 230 -8.44 12.70 -3.88
C GLN A 230 -9.00 11.54 -3.05
N ASN A 231 -10.28 11.60 -2.68
CA ASN A 231 -10.93 10.54 -1.91
C ASN A 231 -11.05 9.26 -2.76
N LEU A 232 -11.45 9.37 -4.04
CA LEU A 232 -11.44 8.24 -4.98
C LEU A 232 -10.03 7.67 -5.19
N GLN A 233 -9.01 8.54 -5.34
CA GLN A 233 -7.63 8.12 -5.53
C GLN A 233 -7.00 7.48 -4.28
N LYS A 234 -7.40 7.88 -3.08
CA LYS A 234 -6.94 7.23 -1.83
C LYS A 234 -7.42 5.79 -1.74
N GLU A 235 -8.64 5.52 -2.15
CA GLU A 235 -9.17 4.15 -2.23
C GLU A 235 -8.44 3.35 -3.31
N ILE A 236 -8.24 3.91 -4.51
CA ILE A 236 -7.39 3.28 -5.54
C ILE A 236 -5.98 3.00 -5.00
N THR A 237 -5.40 3.90 -4.21
CA THR A 237 -4.05 3.71 -3.64
C THR A 237 -4.04 2.58 -2.61
N MET A 238 -5.09 2.46 -1.79
CA MET A 238 -5.22 1.39 -0.80
C MET A 238 -5.53 0.06 -1.48
N ASP A 239 -6.44 0.02 -2.44
CA ASP A 239 -6.78 -1.16 -3.24
C ASP A 239 -5.59 -1.62 -4.06
N ASN A 240 -4.87 -0.72 -4.72
CA ASN A 240 -3.64 -1.05 -5.44
C ASN A 240 -2.54 -1.52 -4.50
N PHE A 241 -2.53 -1.09 -3.23
CA PHE A 241 -1.56 -1.56 -2.25
C PHE A 241 -1.93 -2.93 -1.68
N ILE A 242 -3.22 -3.20 -1.46
CA ILE A 242 -3.73 -4.42 -0.84
C ILE A 242 -3.87 -5.57 -1.85
N ASN A 243 -4.26 -5.30 -3.10
CA ASN A 243 -4.59 -6.32 -4.09
C ASN A 243 -3.38 -6.83 -4.90
N LYS A 244 -2.17 -6.72 -4.36
CA LYS A 244 -0.96 -7.23 -5.03
C LYS A 244 -0.66 -8.67 -4.65
N HIS A 245 -0.10 -9.42 -5.60
CA HIS A 245 0.46 -10.74 -5.33
C HIS A 245 1.86 -10.60 -4.71
N ILE A 246 2.07 -11.15 -3.51
CA ILE A 246 3.26 -10.88 -2.70
C ILE A 246 4.22 -12.06 -2.77
N PHE A 247 5.41 -11.81 -3.31
CA PHE A 247 6.56 -12.72 -3.37
C PHE A 247 7.80 -12.10 -2.70
N THR A 248 7.60 -11.16 -1.77
CA THR A 248 8.68 -10.56 -0.99
C THR A 248 9.10 -11.48 0.16
N PRO A 249 10.32 -11.38 0.68
CA PRO A 249 10.78 -12.23 1.78
C PRO A 249 10.21 -11.77 3.13
N GLY A 250 9.19 -10.93 3.19
CA GLY A 250 8.56 -10.45 4.43
C GLY A 250 8.11 -8.99 4.36
N PRO A 251 6.82 -8.67 4.62
CA PRO A 251 5.73 -9.61 4.92
C PRO A 251 5.42 -10.56 3.76
N VAL A 252 4.88 -11.74 4.08
CA VAL A 252 4.59 -12.80 3.09
C VAL A 252 3.09 -13.09 3.04
N LYS A 253 2.65 -13.87 2.04
CA LYS A 253 1.25 -14.28 1.93
C LYS A 253 0.83 -15.10 3.16
N MET A 254 -0.24 -14.64 3.81
CA MET A 254 -0.88 -15.33 4.92
C MET A 254 -1.94 -16.32 4.43
N ALA A 255 -2.26 -17.32 5.27
CA ALA A 255 -3.42 -18.18 5.06
C ALA A 255 -4.71 -17.44 5.44
N ASP A 256 -5.81 -17.73 4.74
CA ASP A 256 -7.07 -17.02 4.92
C ASP A 256 -7.64 -17.23 6.33
N GLU A 257 -7.52 -18.43 6.89
CA GLU A 257 -7.96 -18.68 8.27
C GLU A 257 -7.20 -17.84 9.32
N ILE A 258 -5.93 -17.51 9.06
CA ILE A 258 -5.14 -16.64 9.95
C ILE A 258 -5.57 -15.18 9.80
N LEU A 259 -5.90 -14.74 8.57
CA LEU A 259 -6.43 -13.40 8.32
C LEU A 259 -7.75 -13.16 9.06
N VAL A 260 -8.63 -14.17 9.10
CA VAL A 260 -9.92 -14.09 9.82
C VAL A 260 -9.73 -13.79 11.30
N ILE A 261 -8.76 -14.43 11.97
CA ILE A 261 -8.44 -14.13 13.38
C ILE A 261 -8.01 -12.67 13.53
N GLY A 262 -7.25 -12.14 12.57
CA GLY A 262 -6.81 -10.75 12.54
C GLY A 262 -7.95 -9.73 12.47
N ALA A 263 -9.11 -10.13 11.96
CA ALA A 263 -10.31 -9.29 11.85
C ALA A 263 -11.19 -9.29 13.12
N MET A 264 -10.88 -10.12 14.11
CA MET A 264 -11.66 -10.23 15.35
C MET A 264 -11.34 -9.11 16.33
N GLN A 265 -12.28 -8.81 17.24
CA GLN A 265 -12.05 -7.89 18.36
C GLN A 265 -10.92 -8.40 19.26
N THR A 266 -9.88 -7.59 19.44
CA THR A 266 -8.77 -7.93 20.36
C THR A 266 -9.27 -8.03 21.80
N PRO A 267 -9.10 -9.18 22.48
CA PRO A 267 -9.51 -9.34 23.87
C PRO A 267 -8.52 -8.69 24.84
N TYR A 268 -8.98 -8.45 26.07
CA TYR A 268 -8.08 -8.12 27.18
C TYR A 268 -7.19 -9.33 27.53
N PHE A 269 -5.94 -9.08 27.94
CA PHE A 269 -4.90 -10.13 28.01
C PHE A 269 -4.38 -10.45 29.43
N ARG A 270 -4.70 -9.64 30.45
CA ARG A 270 -4.32 -9.96 31.84
C ARG A 270 -5.34 -10.89 32.48
N ASN A 271 -5.49 -12.08 31.90
CA ASN A 271 -6.37 -13.14 32.38
C ASN A 271 -5.76 -14.52 32.13
N GLU A 272 -6.38 -15.54 32.73
CA GLU A 272 -5.91 -16.92 32.66
C GLU A 272 -6.01 -17.50 31.24
N GLN A 273 -7.03 -17.15 30.47
CA GLN A 273 -7.21 -17.65 29.11
C GLN A 273 -6.03 -17.25 28.21
N PHE A 274 -5.62 -15.98 28.24
CA PHE A 274 -4.45 -15.52 27.50
C PHE A 274 -3.16 -16.17 28.03
N SER A 275 -3.06 -16.38 29.34
CA SER A 275 -1.93 -17.09 29.94
C SER A 275 -1.74 -18.49 29.37
N GLN A 276 -2.83 -19.25 29.23
CA GLN A 276 -2.81 -20.59 28.64
C GLN A 276 -2.36 -20.55 27.18
N ILE A 277 -2.85 -19.58 26.40
CA ILE A 277 -2.47 -19.37 25.00
C ILE A 277 -0.97 -19.10 24.87
N LEU A 278 -0.41 -18.21 25.70
CA LEU A 278 1.01 -17.88 25.62
C LEU A 278 1.91 -19.08 25.99
N LEU A 279 1.52 -19.84 27.02
CA LEU A 279 2.22 -21.07 27.42
C LEU A 279 2.16 -22.16 26.35
N GLU A 280 1.02 -22.28 25.65
CA GLU A 280 0.87 -23.19 24.52
C GLU A 280 1.78 -22.78 23.35
N CYS A 281 1.82 -21.48 23.01
CA CYS A 281 2.75 -20.94 22.02
C CYS A 281 4.21 -21.25 22.39
N GLU A 282 4.60 -21.06 23.65
CA GLU A 282 5.95 -21.37 24.14
C GLU A 282 6.25 -22.86 23.95
N LYS A 283 5.37 -23.74 24.45
CA LYS A 283 5.53 -25.20 24.32
C LYS A 283 5.68 -25.63 22.86
N ASN A 284 4.82 -25.13 21.98
CA ASN A 284 4.82 -25.52 20.56
C ASN A 284 6.08 -25.01 19.84
N LEU A 285 6.52 -23.78 20.10
CA LEU A 285 7.77 -23.24 19.56
C LEU A 285 8.98 -24.07 19.99
N LEU A 286 9.10 -24.37 21.29
CA LEU A 286 10.19 -25.19 21.83
C LEU A 286 10.23 -26.59 21.21
N LYS A 287 9.05 -27.20 21.00
CA LYS A 287 8.93 -28.50 20.32
C LYS A 287 9.36 -28.41 18.85
N ILE A 288 8.91 -27.39 18.11
CA ILE A 288 9.20 -27.23 16.67
C ILE A 288 10.71 -27.09 16.43
N VAL A 289 11.41 -26.33 17.26
CA VAL A 289 12.86 -26.11 17.10
C VAL A 289 13.73 -27.16 17.80
N ASN A 290 13.12 -28.21 18.36
CA ASN A 290 13.79 -29.21 19.18
C ASN A 290 14.72 -28.57 20.24
N ALA A 291 14.16 -27.69 21.06
CA ALA A 291 14.89 -27.01 22.13
C ALA A 291 15.19 -27.97 23.29
N GLN A 292 16.25 -27.67 24.06
CA GLN A 292 16.59 -28.42 25.27
C GLN A 292 15.53 -28.23 26.36
N ASP A 293 15.38 -29.20 27.25
CA ASP A 293 14.54 -29.05 28.45
C ASP A 293 14.94 -27.81 29.26
N ASN A 294 13.95 -27.14 29.84
CA ASN A 294 14.09 -25.86 30.56
C ASN A 294 14.52 -24.67 29.68
N SER A 295 14.48 -24.80 28.36
CA SER A 295 14.52 -23.64 27.47
C SER A 295 13.26 -22.78 27.63
N ARG A 296 13.37 -21.48 27.32
CA ARG A 296 12.28 -20.51 27.45
C ARG A 296 12.11 -19.68 26.18
N VAL A 297 10.91 -19.16 25.94
CA VAL A 297 10.59 -18.28 24.82
C VAL A 297 10.17 -16.90 25.33
N LEU A 298 10.82 -15.87 24.81
CA LEU A 298 10.48 -14.46 25.10
C LEU A 298 9.70 -13.89 23.92
N PHE A 299 8.46 -13.47 24.16
CA PHE A 299 7.57 -12.89 23.15
C PHE A 299 7.66 -11.35 23.17
N LEU A 300 8.46 -10.80 22.27
CA LEU A 300 8.72 -9.35 22.19
C LEU A 300 7.78 -8.71 21.17
N THR A 301 7.06 -7.66 21.57
CA THR A 301 6.21 -6.88 20.63
C THR A 301 7.07 -5.93 19.83
N ALA A 302 7.79 -6.51 18.87
CA ALA A 302 8.93 -5.91 18.22
C ALA A 302 9.17 -6.54 16.85
N SER A 303 9.93 -5.84 16.00
CA SER A 303 10.43 -6.41 14.75
C SER A 303 11.54 -7.44 15.00
N GLY A 304 11.95 -8.15 13.95
CA GLY A 304 13.08 -9.07 14.01
C GLY A 304 14.40 -8.40 14.41
N THR A 305 14.69 -7.21 13.88
CA THR A 305 15.87 -6.40 14.25
C THR A 305 15.89 -6.08 15.73
N ALA A 306 14.75 -5.71 16.31
CA ALA A 306 14.67 -5.46 17.75
C ALA A 306 14.90 -6.75 18.58
N GLY A 307 14.52 -7.92 18.06
CA GLY A 307 14.91 -9.21 18.66
C GLY A 307 16.42 -9.46 18.61
N MET A 308 17.08 -9.13 17.49
CA MET A 308 18.55 -9.17 17.36
C MET A 308 19.24 -8.28 18.38
N GLU A 309 18.79 -7.03 18.48
CA GLU A 309 19.34 -6.05 19.41
C GLU A 309 19.12 -6.47 20.87
N ALA A 310 17.91 -6.92 21.22
CA ALA A 310 17.59 -7.39 22.56
C ALA A 310 18.47 -8.58 22.97
N ALA A 311 18.73 -9.53 22.05
CA ALA A 311 19.63 -10.66 22.31
C ALA A 311 21.06 -10.19 22.61
N VAL A 312 21.61 -9.26 21.82
CA VAL A 312 22.96 -8.71 22.06
C VAL A 312 23.01 -7.98 23.40
N GLN A 313 22.03 -7.10 23.65
CA GLN A 313 21.95 -6.31 24.88
C GLN A 313 21.92 -7.18 26.14
N ASN A 314 21.19 -8.29 26.12
CA ASN A 314 20.95 -9.12 27.30
C ASN A 314 21.97 -10.25 27.49
N LEU A 315 22.53 -10.79 26.41
CA LEU A 315 23.40 -11.97 26.48
C LEU A 315 24.89 -11.63 26.43
N LEU A 316 25.27 -10.44 25.96
CA LEU A 316 26.66 -10.03 25.79
C LEU A 316 27.02 -8.82 26.67
N ASN A 317 28.29 -8.74 27.06
CA ASN A 317 28.89 -7.63 27.80
C ASN A 317 30.13 -7.08 27.07
N LYS A 318 30.68 -5.98 27.59
CA LYS A 318 31.82 -5.29 26.96
C LYS A 318 33.09 -6.14 26.93
N GLU A 319 33.22 -7.07 27.87
CA GLU A 319 34.33 -8.00 28.02
C GLU A 319 34.25 -9.20 27.07
N ASP A 320 33.08 -9.45 26.47
CA ASP A 320 32.91 -10.53 25.51
C ASP A 320 33.73 -10.27 24.24
N LYS A 321 34.28 -11.35 23.67
CA LYS A 321 34.92 -11.32 22.35
C LYS A 321 34.00 -12.01 21.38
N THR A 322 33.23 -11.23 20.63
CA THR A 322 32.14 -11.72 19.78
C THR A 322 32.61 -11.89 18.33
N ILE A 323 32.33 -13.04 17.71
CA ILE A 323 32.47 -13.20 16.26
C ILE A 323 31.14 -12.84 15.62
N VAL A 324 31.12 -11.88 14.69
CA VAL A 324 29.93 -11.59 13.88
C VAL A 324 30.16 -12.11 12.47
N ILE A 325 29.39 -13.12 12.07
CA ILE A 325 29.42 -13.65 10.71
C ILE A 325 28.69 -12.66 9.79
N ASN A 326 29.40 -12.10 8.83
CA ASN A 326 28.89 -11.01 7.99
C ASN A 326 29.00 -11.33 6.51
N GLY A 327 27.94 -11.92 5.94
CA GLY A 327 27.81 -12.16 4.50
C GLY A 327 26.97 -11.12 3.75
N GLY A 328 26.38 -10.15 4.44
CA GLY A 328 25.43 -9.23 3.82
C GLY A 328 24.77 -8.24 4.78
N THR A 329 23.53 -7.85 4.46
CA THR A 329 22.85 -6.76 5.17
C THR A 329 22.53 -7.12 6.62
N PHE A 330 22.15 -8.37 6.91
CA PHE A 330 21.73 -8.75 8.25
C PHE A 330 22.93 -9.06 9.16
N GLY A 331 24.01 -9.62 8.63
CA GLY A 331 25.28 -9.72 9.35
C GLY A 331 25.89 -8.36 9.66
N GLN A 332 25.85 -7.42 8.70
CA GLN A 332 26.26 -6.03 8.93
C GLN A 332 25.41 -5.35 10.02
N ARG A 333 24.13 -5.70 10.13
CA ARG A 333 23.29 -5.20 11.20
C ARG A 333 23.73 -5.69 12.58
N PHE A 334 24.19 -6.93 12.72
CA PHE A 334 24.79 -7.37 13.99
C PHE A 334 26.07 -6.60 14.32
N VAL A 335 26.91 -6.28 13.33
CA VAL A 335 28.10 -5.41 13.51
C VAL A 335 27.69 -4.03 14.03
N GLU A 336 26.67 -3.43 13.43
CA GLU A 336 26.12 -2.13 13.86
C GLU A 336 25.58 -2.18 15.30
N ILE A 337 24.80 -3.22 15.64
CA ILE A 337 24.28 -3.44 16.98
C ILE A 337 25.43 -3.61 17.99
N CYS A 338 26.42 -4.46 17.70
CA CYS A 338 27.57 -4.65 18.58
C CYS A 338 28.35 -3.34 18.78
N THR A 339 28.52 -2.55 17.72
CA THR A 339 29.18 -1.24 17.77
C THR A 339 28.39 -0.26 18.65
N LEU A 340 27.07 -0.19 18.47
CA LEU A 340 26.18 0.69 19.23
C LEU A 340 26.19 0.39 20.74
N HIS A 341 26.33 -0.88 21.11
CA HIS A 341 26.30 -1.35 22.50
C HIS A 341 27.69 -1.58 23.11
N ASP A 342 28.75 -1.06 22.46
CA ASP A 342 30.15 -1.22 22.88
C ASP A 342 30.57 -2.69 23.12
N ILE A 343 30.03 -3.62 22.34
CA ILE A 343 30.41 -5.03 22.40
C ILE A 343 31.67 -5.23 21.56
N ASN A 344 32.74 -5.71 22.18
CA ASN A 344 33.97 -6.05 21.47
C ASN A 344 33.70 -7.20 20.49
N HIS A 345 33.91 -6.94 19.21
CA HIS A 345 33.53 -7.86 18.14
C HIS A 345 34.52 -7.89 16.98
N ILE A 346 34.54 -9.03 16.30
CA ILE A 346 35.26 -9.25 15.05
C ILE A 346 34.21 -9.30 13.94
N ASP A 347 34.32 -8.40 12.97
CA ASP A 347 33.54 -8.44 11.73
C ASP A 347 34.14 -9.49 10.78
N PHE A 348 33.63 -10.73 10.87
CA PHE A 348 34.09 -11.84 10.05
C PHE A 348 33.35 -11.84 8.71
N LYS A 349 33.92 -11.14 7.73
CA LYS A 349 33.38 -11.06 6.38
C LYS A 349 33.38 -12.42 5.69
N VAL A 350 32.23 -12.80 5.11
CA VAL A 350 32.05 -14.02 4.32
C VAL A 350 31.62 -13.64 2.91
N LYS A 351 32.20 -14.29 1.91
CA LYS A 351 31.85 -14.12 0.51
C LYS A 351 31.84 -15.47 -0.18
N ASP A 352 30.72 -15.80 -0.81
CA ASP A 352 30.54 -17.04 -1.60
C ASP A 352 30.93 -18.33 -0.84
N ASP A 353 30.71 -18.34 0.47
CA ASP A 353 31.04 -19.45 1.38
C ASP A 353 29.92 -19.59 2.41
N ASN A 354 29.44 -20.81 2.63
CA ASN A 354 28.39 -21.11 3.61
C ASN A 354 28.93 -21.58 4.97
N LEU A 355 30.24 -21.60 5.18
CA LEU A 355 30.93 -22.06 6.39
C LEU A 355 30.80 -23.57 6.67
N SER A 356 30.66 -24.40 5.63
CA SER A 356 30.81 -25.86 5.78
C SER A 356 32.22 -26.28 6.21
N ASP A 357 33.24 -25.43 5.98
CA ASP A 357 34.59 -25.58 6.55
C ASP A 357 34.90 -24.41 7.50
N THR A 358 34.99 -24.69 8.79
CA THR A 358 35.24 -23.68 9.84
C THR A 358 36.72 -23.41 10.13
N LYS A 359 37.67 -23.88 9.29
CA LYS A 359 39.11 -23.65 9.48
C LYS A 359 39.47 -22.18 9.72
N ASN A 360 38.84 -21.26 8.98
CA ASN A 360 39.10 -19.83 9.13
C ASN A 360 38.62 -19.28 10.49
N LEU A 361 37.56 -19.86 11.07
CA LEU A 361 37.07 -19.51 12.40
C LEU A 361 38.01 -20.01 13.51
N GLN A 362 38.83 -21.03 13.27
CA GLN A 362 39.76 -21.59 14.29
C GLN A 362 40.77 -20.55 14.81
N LYS A 363 41.09 -19.52 14.02
CA LYS A 363 41.93 -18.38 14.45
C LYS A 363 41.30 -17.58 15.60
N HIS A 364 39.99 -17.71 15.77
CA HIS A 364 39.19 -17.01 16.76
C HIS A 364 38.57 -17.97 17.80
N LYS A 365 39.15 -19.15 18.00
CA LYS A 365 38.68 -20.17 18.96
C LYS A 365 38.59 -19.70 20.43
N ASN A 366 39.18 -18.55 20.76
CA ASN A 366 39.10 -17.92 22.08
C ASN A 366 38.01 -16.85 22.20
N ALA A 367 37.12 -16.73 21.20
CA ALA A 367 35.90 -15.93 21.31
C ALA A 367 34.99 -16.46 22.43
N THR A 368 34.12 -15.61 22.95
CA THR A 368 33.14 -15.98 23.98
C THR A 368 31.73 -16.16 23.41
N SER A 369 31.45 -15.55 22.27
CA SER A 369 30.16 -15.61 21.58
C SER A 369 30.31 -15.54 20.06
N LEU A 370 29.29 -16.02 19.35
CA LEU A 370 29.16 -15.92 17.90
C LEU A 370 27.74 -15.50 17.55
N LEU A 371 27.62 -14.51 16.66
CA LEU A 371 26.38 -14.03 16.06
C LEU A 371 26.36 -14.45 14.59
N ILE A 372 25.27 -15.08 14.15
CA ILE A 372 25.09 -15.49 12.75
C ILE A 372 23.62 -15.41 12.35
N ASN A 373 23.33 -14.89 11.17
CA ASN A 373 22.05 -15.05 10.51
C ASN A 373 22.08 -16.40 9.81
N ALA A 374 21.25 -17.37 10.20
CA ALA A 374 21.21 -18.69 9.58
C ALA A 374 21.02 -18.63 8.06
N HIS A 375 20.25 -17.64 7.61
CA HIS A 375 20.03 -17.32 6.22
C HIS A 375 20.25 -15.80 6.00
N GLU A 376 21.33 -15.44 5.30
CA GLU A 376 21.59 -14.06 4.88
C GLU A 376 20.66 -13.70 3.71
N THR A 377 19.48 -13.18 4.07
CA THR A 377 18.35 -12.95 3.17
C THR A 377 18.62 -11.87 2.14
N SER A 378 19.63 -11.01 2.33
CA SER A 378 19.96 -9.99 1.33
C SER A 378 20.52 -10.60 0.05
N ILE A 379 21.19 -11.75 0.14
CA ILE A 379 21.80 -12.44 -1.01
C ILE A 379 21.30 -13.86 -1.21
N GLY A 380 20.49 -14.39 -0.28
CA GLY A 380 19.95 -15.76 -0.38
C GLY A 380 21.00 -16.83 -0.12
N LEU A 381 21.87 -16.58 0.86
CA LEU A 381 22.94 -17.48 1.30
C LEU A 381 22.52 -18.19 2.58
N LEU A 382 22.39 -19.51 2.54
CA LEU A 382 22.14 -20.36 3.71
C LEU A 382 23.47 -20.85 4.29
N TYR A 383 23.71 -20.63 5.58
CA TYR A 383 24.93 -21.10 6.25
C TYR A 383 24.78 -22.55 6.77
N ASP A 384 25.89 -23.27 6.84
CA ASP A 384 25.97 -24.57 7.51
C ASP A 384 26.01 -24.38 9.03
N LEU A 385 24.81 -24.31 9.62
CA LEU A 385 24.63 -24.17 11.07
C LEU A 385 25.24 -25.35 11.86
N LYS A 386 25.34 -26.54 11.28
CA LYS A 386 25.92 -27.69 11.98
C LYS A 386 27.42 -27.49 12.16
N SER A 387 28.11 -27.14 11.09
CA SER A 387 29.55 -26.88 11.10
C SER A 387 29.92 -25.71 12.02
N VAL A 388 29.16 -24.61 11.95
CA VAL A 388 29.35 -23.44 12.85
C VAL A 388 29.01 -23.79 14.31
N GLY A 389 27.92 -24.52 14.54
CA GLY A 389 27.50 -24.97 15.86
C GLY A 389 28.51 -25.90 16.54
N ASP A 390 29.09 -26.85 15.80
CA ASP A 390 30.14 -27.74 16.32
C ASP A 390 31.40 -26.98 16.69
N PHE A 391 31.79 -25.99 15.88
CA PHE A 391 32.87 -25.07 16.22
C PHE A 391 32.58 -24.34 17.53
N CYS A 392 31.37 -23.82 17.71
CA CYS A 392 30.99 -23.12 18.93
C CYS A 392 31.03 -24.04 20.15
N LYS A 393 30.43 -25.25 20.04
CA LYS A 393 30.41 -26.24 21.12
C LYS A 393 31.81 -26.67 21.54
N LYS A 394 32.68 -26.99 20.58
CA LYS A 394 34.07 -27.42 20.83
C LYS A 394 34.86 -26.38 21.63
N ASN A 395 34.59 -25.10 21.40
CA ASN A 395 35.33 -23.99 22.00
C ASN A 395 34.55 -23.26 23.12
N ASN A 396 33.41 -23.82 23.57
CA ASN A 396 32.53 -23.22 24.58
C ASN A 396 32.07 -21.77 24.27
N ILE A 397 31.84 -21.49 22.98
CA ILE A 397 31.33 -20.20 22.49
C ILE A 397 29.80 -20.18 22.64
N LEU A 398 29.23 -19.06 23.06
CA LEU A 398 27.77 -18.85 23.08
C LEU A 398 27.25 -18.62 21.65
N ASN A 399 26.45 -19.55 21.12
CA ASN A 399 25.97 -19.51 19.74
C ASN A 399 24.60 -18.83 19.63
N ILE A 400 24.55 -17.59 19.11
CA ILE A 400 23.33 -16.79 18.94
C ILE A 400 22.99 -16.73 17.44
N VAL A 401 21.84 -17.29 17.09
CA VAL A 401 21.43 -17.48 15.70
C VAL A 401 20.16 -16.69 15.41
N ASP A 402 20.23 -15.83 14.40
CA ASP A 402 19.05 -15.25 13.75
C ASP A 402 18.52 -16.21 12.67
N ALA A 403 17.35 -16.81 12.90
CA ALA A 403 16.65 -17.68 11.94
C ALA A 403 15.36 -17.05 11.40
N ILE A 404 15.22 -15.73 11.48
CA ILE A 404 14.03 -14.96 11.11
C ILE A 404 13.46 -15.38 9.75
N SER A 405 14.31 -15.52 8.74
CA SER A 405 13.94 -15.80 7.35
C SER A 405 14.10 -17.26 6.93
N MET A 406 14.39 -18.15 7.88
CA MET A 406 14.63 -19.58 7.66
C MET A 406 13.61 -20.45 8.42
N PHE A 407 13.07 -19.93 9.53
CA PHE A 407 12.14 -20.66 10.37
C PHE A 407 10.92 -21.15 9.58
N VAL A 408 10.55 -22.43 9.77
CA VAL A 408 9.46 -23.15 9.07
C VAL A 408 9.78 -23.57 7.62
N THR A 409 10.75 -22.96 6.94
CA THR A 409 11.06 -23.31 5.53
C THR A 409 12.25 -24.24 5.37
N ASP A 410 13.19 -24.23 6.31
CA ASP A 410 14.41 -25.00 6.25
C ASP A 410 14.68 -25.69 7.59
N LYS A 411 15.52 -26.73 7.59
CA LYS A 411 15.80 -27.54 8.77
C LYS A 411 16.43 -26.71 9.87
N LEU A 412 15.76 -26.58 11.01
CA LEU A 412 16.24 -25.84 12.17
C LEU A 412 16.02 -26.65 13.45
N ASP A 413 17.12 -27.07 14.07
CA ASP A 413 17.12 -27.86 15.30
C ASP A 413 18.17 -27.30 16.27
N MET A 414 17.73 -26.77 17.40
CA MET A 414 18.61 -26.11 18.37
C MET A 414 19.60 -27.09 19.01
N CYS A 415 19.16 -28.32 19.32
CA CYS A 415 20.02 -29.34 19.92
C CYS A 415 21.09 -29.81 18.92
N TYR A 416 20.67 -30.16 17.70
CA TYR A 416 21.54 -30.67 16.65
C TYR A 416 22.54 -29.62 16.16
N HIS A 417 22.12 -28.37 16.03
CA HIS A 417 22.98 -27.25 15.61
C HIS A 417 23.70 -26.55 16.78
N ASN A 418 23.57 -27.04 18.02
CA ASN A 418 24.18 -26.45 19.21
C ASN A 418 23.90 -24.93 19.33
N ILE A 419 22.62 -24.54 19.23
CA ILE A 419 22.18 -23.14 19.30
C ILE A 419 21.83 -22.80 20.75
N ASP A 420 22.39 -21.71 21.26
CA ASP A 420 22.14 -21.25 22.62
C ASP A 420 21.01 -20.21 22.69
N ALA A 421 20.94 -19.31 21.72
CA ALA A 421 19.83 -18.38 21.56
C ALA A 421 19.39 -18.33 20.10
N LEU A 422 18.08 -18.40 19.87
CA LEU A 422 17.49 -18.41 18.54
C LEU A 422 16.48 -17.28 18.39
N ILE A 423 16.58 -16.51 17.31
CA ILE A 423 15.72 -15.35 17.05
C ILE A 423 14.84 -15.65 15.85
N VAL A 424 13.53 -15.52 16.02
CA VAL A 424 12.55 -15.69 14.93
C VAL A 424 11.54 -14.54 14.94
N SER A 425 10.81 -14.36 13.83
CA SER A 425 9.79 -13.32 13.73
C SER A 425 8.51 -13.81 13.05
N SER A 426 7.41 -13.14 13.38
CA SER A 426 6.04 -13.41 12.91
C SER A 426 5.85 -13.42 11.39
N HIS A 427 6.45 -12.48 10.66
CA HIS A 427 6.06 -12.12 9.29
C HIS A 427 6.92 -12.71 8.18
N LYS A 428 7.57 -13.83 8.47
CA LYS A 428 8.44 -14.59 7.55
C LYS A 428 7.84 -15.97 7.32
N GLY A 429 8.56 -17.06 7.57
CA GLY A 429 8.02 -18.41 7.38
C GLY A 429 6.81 -18.76 8.25
N LEU A 430 6.59 -18.06 9.37
CA LEU A 430 5.35 -18.17 10.16
C LEU A 430 4.13 -17.55 9.44
N ALA A 431 4.32 -16.63 8.49
CA ALA A 431 3.26 -16.02 7.71
C ALA A 431 2.16 -15.34 8.54
N LEU A 432 2.57 -14.54 9.52
CA LEU A 432 1.72 -13.72 10.37
C LEU A 432 1.96 -12.22 10.09
N PRO A 433 1.15 -11.29 10.63
CA PRO A 433 1.43 -9.86 10.51
C PRO A 433 2.75 -9.48 11.20
N PRO A 434 3.48 -8.45 10.72
CA PRO A 434 4.67 -7.96 11.39
C PRO A 434 4.32 -7.31 12.72
N GLY A 435 5.13 -7.54 13.75
CA GLY A 435 4.96 -6.91 15.08
C GLY A 435 5.34 -7.78 16.27
N LEU A 436 5.72 -9.04 16.03
CA LEU A 436 6.16 -9.97 17.07
C LEU A 436 7.49 -10.63 16.68
N SER A 437 8.46 -10.60 17.60
CA SER A 437 9.67 -11.42 17.55
C SER A 437 9.70 -12.35 18.76
N MET A 438 10.27 -13.54 18.57
CA MET A 438 10.42 -14.53 19.62
C MET A 438 11.90 -14.84 19.76
N VAL A 439 12.40 -14.75 20.99
CA VAL A 439 13.77 -15.14 21.34
C VAL A 439 13.69 -16.40 22.19
N ILE A 440 14.22 -17.50 21.67
CA ILE A 440 14.24 -18.81 22.35
C ILE A 440 15.61 -18.98 22.98
N LEU A 441 15.66 -19.21 24.28
CA LEU A 441 16.89 -19.30 25.07
C LEU A 441 17.07 -20.71 25.60
N SER A 442 18.24 -21.30 25.35
CA SER A 442 18.67 -22.55 26.00
C SER A 442 18.97 -22.32 27.48
N PRO A 443 19.05 -23.39 28.31
CA PRO A 443 19.48 -23.26 29.70
C PRO A 443 20.84 -22.57 29.88
N LYS A 444 21.76 -22.73 28.90
CA LYS A 444 23.05 -22.04 28.90
C LYS A 444 22.89 -20.54 28.66
N ALA A 445 22.04 -20.14 27.72
CA ALA A 445 21.77 -18.72 27.44
C ALA A 445 21.00 -18.04 28.58
N ILE A 446 20.03 -18.73 29.22
CA ILE A 446 19.29 -18.20 30.37
C ILE A 446 20.25 -17.82 31.51
N LYS A 447 21.25 -18.66 31.80
CA LYS A 447 22.29 -18.37 32.81
C LYS A 447 23.22 -17.21 32.45
N LYS A 448 23.24 -16.79 31.18
CA LYS A 448 24.03 -15.67 30.65
C LYS A 448 23.24 -14.37 30.57
N VAL A 449 21.94 -14.38 30.84
CA VAL A 449 21.12 -13.16 30.86
C VAL A 449 21.67 -12.22 31.92
N ASN A 450 22.12 -11.06 31.47
CA ASN A 450 22.71 -10.06 32.34
C ASN A 450 21.61 -9.21 33.00
N PRO A 451 21.71 -8.94 34.31
CA PRO A 451 20.85 -7.96 34.96
C PRO A 451 21.29 -6.55 34.53
N LYS A 452 20.67 -5.99 33.48
CA LYS A 452 20.95 -4.64 32.99
C LYS A 452 19.75 -3.71 33.23
N HIS A 453 20.02 -2.40 33.35
CA HIS A 453 19.01 -1.36 33.51
C HIS A 453 18.29 -1.05 32.18
N GLN A 454 17.45 -1.96 31.72
CA GLN A 454 16.61 -1.76 30.53
C GLN A 454 15.15 -1.94 30.90
N LEU A 455 14.26 -1.13 30.30
CA LEU A 455 12.83 -1.24 30.57
C LEU A 455 12.15 -2.22 29.61
N TYR A 456 12.29 -1.99 28.30
CA TYR A 456 11.47 -2.71 27.30
C TYR A 456 12.07 -4.05 26.84
N PHE A 457 13.40 -4.17 26.85
CA PHE A 457 14.11 -5.38 26.42
C PHE A 457 14.76 -6.15 27.58
N ASP A 458 14.36 -5.93 28.83
CA ASP A 458 14.91 -6.72 29.95
C ASP A 458 14.42 -8.18 29.92
N PHE A 459 15.30 -9.10 29.53
CA PHE A 459 15.00 -10.52 29.46
C PHE A 459 14.61 -11.12 30.82
N ASN A 460 15.07 -10.56 31.95
CA ASN A 460 14.68 -11.06 33.27
C ASN A 460 13.18 -10.86 33.53
N SER A 461 12.66 -9.69 33.19
CA SER A 461 11.22 -9.40 33.28
C SER A 461 10.39 -10.34 32.40
N TYR A 462 10.80 -10.58 31.15
CA TYR A 462 10.09 -11.53 30.27
C TYR A 462 10.19 -12.97 30.77
N LEU A 463 11.34 -13.40 31.29
CA LEU A 463 11.50 -14.74 31.86
C LEU A 463 10.60 -14.94 33.08
N SER A 464 10.51 -13.93 33.94
CA SER A 464 9.67 -13.90 35.15
C SER A 464 8.18 -13.97 34.80
N ASP A 465 7.67 -13.01 34.01
CA ASP A 465 6.26 -12.99 33.62
C ASP A 465 5.88 -14.19 32.74
N GLY A 466 6.82 -14.68 31.92
CA GLY A 466 6.60 -15.86 31.09
C GLY A 466 6.29 -17.10 31.92
N GLN A 467 6.74 -17.22 33.19
CA GLN A 467 6.42 -18.38 34.04
C GLN A 467 4.91 -18.57 34.24
N ARG A 468 4.15 -17.47 34.21
CA ARG A 468 2.69 -17.44 34.36
C ARG A 468 1.97 -17.18 33.03
N GLY A 469 2.64 -17.35 31.90
CA GLY A 469 2.06 -17.11 30.57
C GLY A 469 1.80 -15.64 30.27
N GLN A 470 2.60 -14.72 30.78
CA GLN A 470 2.36 -13.28 30.61
C GLN A 470 3.61 -12.57 30.06
N THR A 471 3.41 -11.33 29.64
CA THR A 471 4.48 -10.42 29.21
C THR A 471 4.57 -9.22 30.15
N PRO A 472 5.73 -8.55 30.28
CA PRO A 472 5.87 -7.38 31.14
C PRO A 472 4.91 -6.24 30.77
N PHE A 473 4.73 -6.00 29.47
CA PHE A 473 3.84 -4.97 28.93
C PHE A 473 2.75 -5.58 28.05
N THR A 474 1.82 -4.75 27.57
CA THR A 474 0.81 -5.16 26.59
C THR A 474 1.47 -5.74 25.33
N PRO A 475 1.24 -7.02 25.01
CA PRO A 475 1.83 -7.61 23.83
C PRO A 475 0.98 -7.36 22.58
N ALA A 476 1.47 -7.75 21.41
CA ALA A 476 0.67 -7.85 20.19
C ALA A 476 -0.36 -8.99 20.29
N VAL A 477 -1.41 -8.81 21.11
CA VAL A 477 -2.40 -9.84 21.48
C VAL A 477 -2.96 -10.53 20.23
N THR A 478 -3.45 -9.78 19.24
CA THR A 478 -4.00 -10.37 18.00
C THR A 478 -2.97 -11.24 17.26
N ILE A 479 -1.70 -10.80 17.18
CA ILE A 479 -0.64 -11.57 16.51
C ILE A 479 -0.32 -12.85 17.30
N ILE A 480 -0.39 -12.82 18.64
CA ILE A 480 -0.20 -14.02 19.47
C ILE A 480 -1.35 -15.02 19.30
N LEU A 481 -2.60 -14.56 19.15
CA LEU A 481 -3.73 -15.44 18.82
C LEU A 481 -3.53 -16.12 17.45
N GLN A 482 -3.10 -15.34 16.46
CA GLN A 482 -2.75 -15.87 15.14
C GLN A 482 -1.56 -16.83 15.21
N LEU A 483 -0.57 -16.55 16.07
CA LEU A 483 0.56 -17.43 16.31
C LEU A 483 0.12 -18.77 16.90
N GLN A 484 -0.77 -18.78 17.89
CA GLN A 484 -1.29 -20.02 18.48
C GLN A 484 -1.92 -20.91 17.40
N ALA A 485 -2.80 -20.34 16.57
CA ALA A 485 -3.44 -21.08 15.48
C ALA A 485 -2.42 -21.61 14.47
N ARG A 486 -1.46 -20.78 14.07
CA ARG A 486 -0.41 -21.18 13.11
C ARG A 486 0.51 -22.25 13.67
N LEU A 487 0.90 -22.16 14.95
CA LEU A 487 1.73 -23.18 15.59
C LEU A 487 0.97 -24.49 15.70
N GLN A 488 -0.33 -24.46 16.02
CA GLN A 488 -1.15 -25.67 16.06
C GLN A 488 -1.21 -26.35 14.70
N GLN A 489 -1.42 -25.59 13.61
CA GLN A 489 -1.35 -26.15 12.24
C GLN A 489 -0.01 -26.85 11.96
N ILE A 490 1.11 -26.24 12.37
CA ILE A 490 2.44 -26.83 12.19
C ILE A 490 2.59 -28.10 13.02
N ILE A 491 2.06 -28.13 14.25
CA ILE A 491 2.07 -29.32 15.11
C ILE A 491 1.23 -30.45 14.51
N ASP A 492 0.06 -30.15 13.97
CA ASP A 492 -0.86 -31.13 13.40
C ASP A 492 -0.29 -31.77 12.13
N THR A 493 0.35 -30.98 11.26
CA THR A 493 0.97 -31.49 10.02
C THR A 493 2.39 -32.02 10.22
N GLY A 494 3.07 -31.57 11.27
CA GLY A 494 4.51 -31.76 11.47
C GLY A 494 5.38 -30.71 10.76
N ILE A 495 6.50 -30.34 11.38
CA ILE A 495 7.45 -29.34 10.83
C ILE A 495 8.12 -29.82 9.54
N ASP A 496 8.40 -31.13 9.42
CA ASP A 496 9.02 -31.69 8.21
C ASP A 496 8.13 -31.57 6.98
N ALA A 497 6.80 -31.68 7.16
CA ALA A 497 5.84 -31.46 6.07
C ALA A 497 5.86 -30.01 5.58
N GLN A 498 6.00 -29.04 6.50
CA GLN A 498 6.10 -27.62 6.15
C GLN A 498 7.39 -27.32 5.37
N ILE A 499 8.53 -27.86 5.85
CA ILE A 499 9.83 -27.74 5.17
C ILE A 499 9.78 -28.39 3.78
N GLN A 500 9.19 -29.58 3.67
CA GLN A 500 9.07 -30.28 2.39
C GLN A 500 8.16 -29.53 1.41
N ASN A 501 7.09 -28.90 1.89
CA ASN A 501 6.26 -28.02 1.05
C ASN A 501 7.05 -26.82 0.55
N ALA A 502 7.76 -26.10 1.44
CA ALA A 502 8.60 -24.96 1.04
C ALA A 502 9.65 -25.37 0.01
N LYS A 503 10.31 -26.52 0.20
CA LYS A 503 11.25 -27.11 -0.77
C LYS A 503 10.57 -27.39 -2.11
N SER A 504 9.38 -27.99 -2.10
CA SER A 504 8.63 -28.29 -3.33
C SER A 504 8.28 -27.04 -4.12
N ILE A 505 7.85 -25.96 -3.45
CA ILE A 505 7.54 -24.68 -4.11
C ILE A 505 8.82 -24.04 -4.67
N ALA A 506 9.90 -24.01 -3.88
CA ALA A 506 11.18 -23.45 -4.33
C ALA A 506 11.75 -24.20 -5.54
N SER A 507 11.72 -25.54 -5.51
CA SER A 507 12.14 -26.38 -6.64
C SER A 507 11.26 -26.18 -7.86
N TYR A 508 9.94 -26.12 -7.68
CA TYR A 508 8.99 -25.87 -8.77
C TYR A 508 9.30 -24.54 -9.47
N PHE A 509 9.38 -23.45 -8.71
CA PHE A 509 9.71 -22.13 -9.25
C PHE A 509 11.05 -22.15 -10.02
N ARG A 510 12.10 -22.71 -9.41
CA ARG A 510 13.44 -22.77 -10.02
C ARG A 510 13.46 -23.57 -11.33
N GLU A 511 12.69 -24.65 -11.40
CA GLU A 511 12.56 -25.45 -12.62
C GLU A 511 11.83 -24.68 -13.72
N SER A 512 10.73 -24.01 -13.37
CA SER A 512 9.88 -23.31 -14.34
C SER A 512 10.53 -22.09 -14.99
N ILE A 513 11.55 -21.49 -14.37
CA ILE A 513 12.23 -20.30 -14.90
C ILE A 513 13.53 -20.60 -15.66
N LYS A 514 13.90 -21.87 -15.87
CA LYS A 514 15.22 -22.23 -16.45
C LYS A 514 15.48 -21.67 -17.84
N GLU A 515 14.43 -21.49 -18.64
CA GLU A 515 14.52 -20.96 -20.01
C GLU A 515 14.57 -19.41 -20.05
N LEU A 516 14.34 -18.74 -18.92
CA LEU A 516 14.44 -17.30 -18.82
C LEU A 516 15.91 -16.87 -18.70
N PRO A 517 16.27 -15.64 -19.11
CA PRO A 517 17.61 -15.08 -18.94
C PRO A 517 17.87 -14.67 -17.48
N LEU A 518 17.73 -15.63 -16.56
CA LEU A 518 17.87 -15.46 -15.11
C LEU A 518 18.77 -16.57 -14.57
N LYS A 519 19.73 -16.21 -13.72
CA LYS A 519 20.57 -17.17 -13.00
C LYS A 519 20.49 -16.94 -11.50
N THR A 520 20.76 -17.98 -10.72
CA THR A 520 20.83 -17.89 -9.27
C THR A 520 22.10 -17.16 -8.83
N PHE A 521 21.99 -16.32 -7.80
CA PHE A 521 23.12 -15.52 -7.32
C PHE A 521 24.09 -16.29 -6.40
N SER A 522 23.60 -17.31 -5.71
CA SER A 522 24.39 -18.17 -4.81
C SER A 522 24.08 -19.63 -5.08
N ASP A 523 25.07 -20.50 -4.87
CA ASP A 523 24.90 -21.96 -4.94
C ASP A 523 24.30 -22.54 -3.64
N PHE A 524 24.27 -21.77 -2.55
CA PHE A 524 23.78 -22.20 -1.23
C PHE A 524 22.39 -21.66 -0.93
N MET A 525 21.46 -21.81 -1.88
CA MET A 525 20.12 -21.22 -1.73
C MET A 525 19.27 -21.95 -0.68
N PRO A 526 18.52 -21.20 0.17
CA PRO A 526 17.54 -21.77 1.08
C PRO A 526 16.26 -22.20 0.34
N ASN A 527 15.37 -22.96 0.99
CA ASN A 527 14.00 -23.14 0.50
C ASN A 527 13.19 -21.83 0.58
N ALA A 528 13.50 -20.96 1.55
CA ALA A 528 12.74 -19.74 1.83
C ALA A 528 12.59 -18.75 0.64
N LEU A 529 13.59 -18.69 -0.25
CA LEU A 529 13.61 -17.77 -1.38
C LEU A 529 14.62 -18.19 -2.47
N THR A 530 14.52 -17.55 -3.63
CA THR A 530 15.52 -17.59 -4.70
C THR A 530 16.01 -16.16 -4.98
N THR A 531 17.33 -15.96 -4.98
CA THR A 531 17.95 -14.71 -5.43
C THR A 531 18.39 -14.85 -6.88
N LEU A 532 17.95 -13.93 -7.73
CA LEU A 532 18.10 -14.01 -9.19
C LEU A 532 18.91 -12.83 -9.72
N THR A 533 19.73 -13.12 -10.73
CA THR A 533 20.51 -12.16 -11.53
C THR A 533 20.07 -12.26 -12.98
N PRO A 534 19.63 -11.16 -13.62
CA PRO A 534 19.41 -11.13 -15.06
C PRO A 534 20.70 -11.40 -15.83
N THR A 535 20.61 -12.17 -16.90
CA THR A 535 21.75 -12.49 -17.79
C THR A 535 21.64 -11.82 -19.16
N ASP A 536 20.55 -11.12 -19.43
CA ASP A 536 20.36 -10.22 -20.56
C ASP A 536 20.70 -8.76 -20.16
N ASP A 537 20.41 -7.80 -21.04
CA ASP A 537 20.70 -6.38 -20.81
C ASP A 537 19.71 -5.70 -19.84
N LYS A 538 18.78 -6.44 -19.23
CA LYS A 538 17.79 -5.88 -18.30
C LYS A 538 18.38 -5.70 -16.91
N SER A 539 18.08 -4.57 -16.26
CA SER A 539 18.41 -4.39 -14.85
C SER A 539 17.39 -5.10 -13.95
N ALA A 540 17.85 -5.64 -12.82
CA ALA A 540 16.97 -6.26 -11.82
C ALA A 540 15.90 -5.29 -11.32
N SER A 541 16.25 -4.00 -11.16
CA SER A 541 15.32 -2.95 -10.75
C SER A 541 14.20 -2.69 -11.77
N THR A 542 14.48 -2.84 -13.06
CA THR A 542 13.47 -2.70 -14.12
C THR A 542 12.51 -3.88 -14.09
N ILE A 543 13.01 -5.11 -13.91
CA ILE A 543 12.17 -6.31 -13.77
C ILE A 543 11.23 -6.18 -12.56
N VAL A 544 11.75 -5.79 -11.39
CA VAL A 544 10.94 -5.59 -10.18
C VAL A 544 9.84 -4.55 -10.42
N LYS A 545 10.17 -3.45 -11.10
CA LYS A 545 9.20 -2.39 -11.41
C LYS A 545 8.13 -2.87 -12.39
N ASP A 546 8.51 -3.59 -13.43
CA ASP A 546 7.58 -4.10 -14.44
C ASP A 546 6.62 -5.14 -13.85
N LEU A 547 7.12 -6.05 -13.01
CA LEU A 547 6.27 -6.99 -12.25
C LEU A 547 5.23 -6.26 -11.41
N ASP A 548 5.64 -5.18 -10.74
CA ASP A 548 4.74 -4.40 -9.90
C ASP A 548 3.69 -3.63 -10.70
N GLU A 549 4.13 -2.84 -11.70
CA GLU A 549 3.27 -1.91 -12.42
C GLU A 549 2.37 -2.57 -13.49
N LYS A 550 2.84 -3.66 -14.11
CA LYS A 550 2.12 -4.32 -15.21
C LYS A 550 1.32 -5.53 -14.76
N TYR A 551 1.78 -6.22 -13.72
CA TYR A 551 1.22 -7.52 -13.31
C TYR A 551 0.72 -7.56 -11.87
N ASN A 552 0.84 -6.46 -11.11
CA ASN A 552 0.51 -6.42 -9.67
C ASN A 552 1.26 -7.49 -8.85
N VAL A 553 2.47 -7.85 -9.28
CA VAL A 553 3.33 -8.85 -8.64
C VAL A 553 4.49 -8.15 -7.94
N VAL A 554 4.58 -8.31 -6.62
CA VAL A 554 5.63 -7.69 -5.81
C VAL A 554 6.69 -8.70 -5.44
N VAL A 555 7.86 -8.57 -6.05
CA VAL A 555 9.10 -9.27 -5.65
C VAL A 555 10.00 -8.31 -4.87
N ALA A 556 11.01 -8.81 -4.17
CA ALA A 556 11.89 -7.95 -3.39
C ALA A 556 13.05 -7.38 -4.21
N PRO A 557 13.19 -6.05 -4.27
CA PRO A 557 14.39 -5.43 -4.79
C PRO A 557 15.56 -5.63 -3.84
N ASN A 558 16.76 -5.35 -4.34
CA ASN A 558 17.95 -5.14 -3.51
C ASN A 558 18.33 -3.66 -3.44
N GLY A 559 19.09 -3.30 -2.42
CA GLY A 559 19.64 -1.95 -2.24
C GLY A 559 21.13 -1.86 -2.61
N GLY A 560 21.66 -0.65 -2.56
CA GLY A 560 23.10 -0.39 -2.74
C GLY A 560 23.65 -0.89 -4.08
N GLU A 561 24.86 -1.44 -4.05
CA GLU A 561 25.58 -1.94 -5.24
C GLU A 561 24.90 -3.12 -5.94
N LEU A 562 23.92 -3.75 -5.28
CA LEU A 562 23.19 -4.92 -5.77
C LEU A 562 21.83 -4.56 -6.38
N LYS A 563 21.41 -3.28 -6.29
CA LYS A 563 20.08 -2.80 -6.73
C LYS A 563 19.72 -3.19 -8.16
N ASP A 564 20.66 -3.00 -9.08
CA ASP A 564 20.43 -3.26 -10.50
C ASP A 564 20.89 -4.66 -10.92
N LYS A 565 21.50 -5.42 -10.00
CA LYS A 565 22.11 -6.73 -10.28
C LYS A 565 21.24 -7.90 -9.86
N ILE A 566 20.52 -7.79 -8.74
CA ILE A 566 19.72 -8.90 -8.21
C ILE A 566 18.36 -8.46 -7.70
N PHE A 567 17.43 -9.40 -7.74
CA PHE A 567 16.14 -9.34 -7.04
C PHE A 567 15.85 -10.69 -6.38
N ARG A 568 14.87 -10.72 -5.47
CA ARG A 568 14.58 -11.91 -4.66
C ARG A 568 13.11 -12.28 -4.75
N VAL A 569 12.86 -13.57 -4.91
CA VAL A 569 11.54 -14.20 -4.97
C VAL A 569 11.38 -15.11 -3.77
N SER A 570 10.41 -14.83 -2.91
CA SER A 570 10.14 -15.65 -1.73
C SER A 570 9.19 -16.81 -2.01
N HIS A 571 9.45 -17.91 -1.32
CA HIS A 571 8.63 -19.13 -1.28
C HIS A 571 8.03 -19.35 0.11
N MET A 572 8.10 -18.35 0.99
CA MET A 572 7.59 -18.40 2.36
C MET A 572 6.09 -18.13 2.42
N GLY A 573 5.44 -18.75 3.39
CA GLY A 573 4.04 -18.51 3.74
C GLY A 573 3.06 -19.42 3.03
N ALA A 574 1.83 -18.95 2.85
CA ALA A 574 0.72 -19.73 2.28
C ALA A 574 0.83 -19.84 0.75
N MET A 575 1.97 -20.35 0.27
CA MET A 575 2.32 -20.49 -1.14
C MET A 575 1.85 -21.84 -1.68
N THR A 576 1.30 -21.81 -2.89
CA THR A 576 0.94 -23.00 -3.68
C THR A 576 1.56 -22.87 -5.07
N LYS A 577 1.58 -23.96 -5.85
CA LYS A 577 2.07 -23.90 -7.23
C LYS A 577 1.23 -22.96 -8.09
N GLU A 578 -0.09 -23.00 -7.92
CA GLU A 578 -1.03 -22.14 -8.62
C GLU A 578 -0.81 -20.66 -8.29
N TYR A 579 -0.49 -20.35 -7.03
CA TYR A 579 -0.11 -18.98 -6.68
C TYR A 579 1.24 -18.61 -7.31
N THR A 580 2.21 -19.52 -7.31
CA THR A 580 3.52 -19.32 -7.96
C THR A 580 3.42 -19.13 -9.48
N ASP A 581 2.46 -19.76 -10.14
CA ASP A 581 2.22 -19.62 -11.59
C ASP A 581 1.95 -18.16 -11.99
N ILE A 582 1.30 -17.37 -11.12
CA ILE A 582 1.06 -15.93 -11.34
C ILE A 582 2.38 -15.18 -11.59
N LEU A 583 3.42 -15.48 -10.80
CA LEU A 583 4.74 -14.88 -10.99
C LEU A 583 5.46 -15.45 -12.22
N ILE A 584 5.35 -16.76 -12.46
CA ILE A 584 5.97 -17.40 -13.62
C ILE A 584 5.42 -16.78 -14.91
N ASP A 585 4.10 -16.70 -15.04
CA ASP A 585 3.43 -16.08 -16.19
C ASP A 585 3.85 -14.61 -16.36
N ALA A 586 3.94 -13.85 -15.27
CA ALA A 586 4.40 -12.46 -15.31
C ALA A 586 5.88 -12.30 -15.70
N LEU A 587 6.72 -13.32 -15.46
CA LEU A 587 8.12 -13.30 -15.88
C LEU A 587 8.30 -13.66 -17.37
N PHE A 588 7.40 -14.46 -17.95
CA PHE A 588 7.43 -14.83 -19.37
C PHE A 588 6.83 -13.77 -20.31
N ASN A 589 5.95 -12.90 -19.80
CA ASN A 589 5.31 -11.82 -20.57
C ASN A 589 6.03 -10.48 -20.39
#